data_AF-A0A969GL61-F1
#
_entry.id   AF-A0A969GL61-F1
#
_cell.length_a   1.000
_cell.length_b   1.000
_cell.length_c   1.000
_cell.angle_alpha   90.00
_cell.angle_beta   90.00
_cell.angle_gamma   90.00
#
_symmetry.space_group_name_H-M   'P 1'
#
loop_
_entity.id
_entity.type
_entity.pdbx_description
1 polymer ?
#
loop_
_entity_poly.entity_id
_entity_poly.type
_entity_poly.pdbx_seq_one_letter_code
_entity_poly.pdbx_strand_id
1 'polypeptide(L)'
;MGEETVRRAVGDALLRLQAGESELAIHPNCGTNLATTAVLTTVAALIGGSGQRRGGIERFTTMLLLILAALVAARPLGFRLQAYTTSAAVSDRWVAEIRSFSLGSGQGYRVLFD
;
A
#
# COMPACT_ATOMS: atom_id res chain seq x y z
N MET A 1 -2.60 -14.11 -19.79
CA MET A 1 -1.57 -14.56 -18.82
C MET A 1 -1.96 -15.94 -18.35
N GLY A 2 -1.14 -16.95 -18.58
CA GLY A 2 -1.46 -18.35 -18.25
C GLY A 2 -1.05 -18.71 -16.82
N GLU A 3 -1.64 -19.77 -16.27
CA GLU A 3 -1.35 -20.28 -14.93
C GLU A 3 0.15 -20.56 -14.72
N GLU A 4 0.81 -21.11 -15.75
CA GLU A 4 2.24 -21.40 -15.72
C GLU A 4 3.09 -20.13 -15.56
N THR A 5 2.68 -19.01 -16.17
CA THR A 5 3.34 -17.72 -16.00
C THR A 5 3.22 -17.23 -14.56
N VAL A 6 2.04 -17.39 -13.95
CA VAL A 6 1.80 -17.02 -12.55
C VAL A 6 2.61 -17.92 -11.62
N ARG A 7 2.66 -19.22 -11.86
CA ARG A 7 3.45 -20.17 -11.08
C ARG A 7 4.93 -19.80 -11.06
N ARG A 8 5.52 -19.50 -12.22
CA ARG A 8 6.91 -19.04 -12.31
C ARG A 8 7.13 -17.73 -11.58
N ALA A 9 6.27 -16.73 -11.81
CA ALA A 9 6.40 -15.42 -11.19
C ALA A 9 6.31 -15.49 -9.65
N VAL A 10 5.40 -16.29 -9.11
CA VAL A 10 5.25 -16.51 -7.66
C VAL A 10 6.47 -17.26 -7.10
N GLY A 11 6.94 -18.29 -7.80
CA GLY A 11 8.14 -19.03 -7.42
C GLY A 11 9.38 -18.15 -7.34
N ASP A 12 9.62 -17.34 -8.38
CA ASP A 12 10.74 -16.39 -8.42
C ASP A 12 10.63 -15.35 -7.29
N ALA A 13 9.43 -14.81 -7.05
CA ALA A 13 9.21 -13.86 -5.98
C ALA A 13 9.48 -14.46 -4.59
N LEU A 14 9.05 -15.70 -4.33
CA LEU A 14 9.33 -16.41 -3.08
C LEU A 14 10.82 -16.66 -2.89
N LEU A 15 11.52 -17.17 -3.90
CA LEU A 15 12.96 -17.43 -3.83
C LEU A 15 13.74 -16.17 -3.50
N ARG A 16 13.37 -15.03 -4.10
CA ARG A 16 14.01 -13.72 -3.85
C ARG A 16 13.72 -13.18 -2.45
N LEU A 17 12.47 -13.31 -1.98
CA LEU A 17 12.12 -12.94 -0.61
C LEU A 17 12.86 -13.81 0.41
N GLN A 18 12.97 -15.12 0.16
CA GLN A 18 13.74 -16.05 1.00
C GLN A 18 15.25 -15.76 0.95
N ALA A 19 15.77 -15.27 -0.18
CA ALA A 19 17.14 -14.79 -0.31
C ALA A 19 17.41 -13.45 0.42
N GLY A 20 16.39 -12.86 1.07
CA GLY A 20 16.51 -11.66 1.89
C GLY A 20 16.17 -10.36 1.16
N GLU A 21 15.60 -10.41 -0.05
CA GLU A 21 15.13 -9.20 -0.76
C GLU A 21 13.81 -8.67 -0.16
N SER A 22 13.83 -8.22 1.09
CA SER A 22 12.65 -7.79 1.84
C SER A 22 11.92 -6.58 1.25
N GLU A 23 12.58 -5.80 0.39
CA GLU A 23 11.96 -4.68 -0.34
C GLU A 23 10.82 -5.14 -1.25
N LEU A 24 10.82 -6.40 -1.75
CA LEU A 24 9.73 -6.94 -2.55
C LEU A 24 8.40 -7.02 -1.78
N ALA A 25 8.45 -7.07 -0.45
CA ALA A 25 7.26 -7.12 0.40
C ALA A 25 6.60 -5.73 0.56
N ILE A 26 7.29 -4.65 0.19
CA ILE A 26 6.83 -3.28 0.39
C ILE A 26 6.29 -2.73 -0.93
N HIS A 27 5.07 -2.19 -0.92
CA HIS A 27 4.41 -1.73 -2.14
C HIS A 27 3.70 -0.40 -1.91
N PRO A 28 3.86 0.61 -2.80
CA PRO A 28 3.32 1.96 -2.60
C PRO A 28 1.81 1.99 -2.35
N ASN A 29 1.05 1.08 -2.95
CA ASN A 29 -0.40 1.00 -2.83
C ASN A 29 -0.88 0.00 -1.76
N CYS A 30 -0.02 -0.43 -0.84
CA CYS A 30 -0.45 -1.27 0.28
C CYS A 30 -1.49 -0.53 1.14
N GLY A 31 -2.45 -1.27 1.72
CA GLY A 31 -3.52 -0.71 2.53
C GLY A 31 -3.02 0.18 3.68
N THR A 32 -1.89 -0.16 4.30
CA THR A 32 -1.24 0.68 5.34
C THR A 32 -0.81 2.05 4.80
N ASN A 33 -0.29 2.12 3.58
CA ASN A 33 0.13 3.39 2.96
C ASN A 33 -1.07 4.26 2.60
N LEU A 34 -2.13 3.63 2.07
CA LEU A 34 -3.39 4.30 1.76
C LEU A 34 -4.04 4.84 3.04
N ALA A 35 -4.10 4.04 4.11
CA ALA A 35 -4.62 4.45 5.41
C ALA A 35 -3.81 5.61 6.00
N THR A 36 -2.47 5.55 5.92
CA THR A 36 -1.60 6.64 6.38
C THR A 36 -1.88 7.94 5.64
N THR A 37 -2.07 7.87 4.32
CA THR A 37 -2.42 9.02 3.48
C THR A 37 -3.77 9.61 3.86
N ALA A 38 -4.80 8.76 4.04
CA ALA A 38 -6.14 9.19 4.42
C ALA A 38 -6.16 9.89 5.78
N VAL A 39 -5.45 9.34 6.77
CA VAL A 39 -5.34 9.92 8.12
C VAL A 39 -4.66 11.28 8.06
N LEU A 40 -3.48 11.39 7.43
CA LEU A 40 -2.72 12.64 7.39
C LEU A 40 -3.46 13.76 6.65
N THR A 41 -4.09 13.44 5.52
CA THR A 41 -4.88 14.43 4.76
C THR A 41 -6.12 14.89 5.52
N THR A 42 -6.78 13.99 6.27
CA THR A 42 -7.92 14.35 7.13
C THR A 42 -7.48 15.25 8.28
N VAL A 43 -6.36 14.95 8.95
CA VAL A 43 -5.80 15.81 10.01
C VAL A 43 -5.43 17.19 9.44
N ALA A 44 -4.77 17.24 8.28
CA ALA A 44 -4.42 18.49 7.61
C ALA A 44 -5.67 19.33 7.25
N ALA A 45 -6.73 18.66 6.77
CA ALA A 45 -8.01 19.29 6.47
C ALA A 45 -8.66 19.91 7.71
N LEU A 46 -8.68 19.19 8.84
CA LEU A 46 -9.23 19.68 10.11
C LEU A 46 -8.44 20.87 10.66
N ILE A 47 -7.11 20.82 10.59
CA ILE A 47 -6.23 21.92 11.03
C ILE A 47 -6.42 23.16 10.14
N GLY A 48 -6.45 22.99 8.81
CA GLY A 48 -6.65 24.09 7.88
C GLY A 48 -8.06 24.71 7.97
N GLY A 49 -9.05 23.91 8.36
CA GLY A 49 -10.44 24.33 8.48
C GLY A 49 -10.83 25.03 9.79
N SER A 50 -10.07 24.87 10.88
CA SER A 50 -10.50 25.30 12.24
C SER A 50 -10.40 26.81 12.54
N GLY A 51 -9.87 27.62 11.63
CA GLY A 51 -9.71 29.07 11.82
C GLY A 51 -11.02 29.85 11.72
N GLN A 52 -11.74 30.05 12.84
CA GLN A 52 -13.02 30.80 12.92
C GLN A 52 -12.92 32.27 12.47
N ARG A 53 -11.72 32.88 12.48
CA ARG A 53 -11.49 34.30 12.19
C ARG A 53 -10.92 34.61 10.80
N ARG A 54 -10.72 33.62 9.94
CA ARG A 54 -10.15 33.80 8.59
C ARG A 54 -11.23 33.85 7.51
N GLY A 55 -10.98 34.60 6.44
CA GLY A 55 -11.87 34.64 5.26
C GLY A 55 -11.96 33.27 4.58
N GLY A 56 -13.03 33.02 3.81
CA GLY A 56 -13.27 31.73 3.15
C GLY A 56 -12.14 31.29 2.21
N ILE A 57 -11.57 32.24 1.46
CA ILE A 57 -10.45 32.00 0.53
C ILE A 57 -9.17 31.64 1.29
N GLU A 58 -8.82 32.37 2.36
CA GLU A 58 -7.63 32.08 3.16
C GLU A 58 -7.68 30.69 3.81
N ARG A 59 -8.87 30.27 4.28
CA ARG A 59 -9.09 28.93 4.83
C ARG A 59 -8.89 27.86 3.76
N PHE A 60 -9.45 28.05 2.57
CA PHE A 60 -9.26 27.14 1.45
C PHE A 60 -7.78 27.01 1.06
N THR A 61 -7.07 28.12 0.89
CA THR A 61 -5.65 28.11 0.54
C THR A 61 -4.81 27.42 1.62
N THR A 62 -5.07 27.73 2.90
CA THR A 62 -4.36 27.08 4.02
C THR A 62 -4.61 25.58 4.04
N MET A 63 -5.88 25.16 3.87
CA MET A 63 -6.26 23.75 3.82
C MET A 63 -5.58 23.03 2.65
N LEU A 64 -5.59 23.61 1.45
CA LEU A 64 -4.95 23.06 0.26
C LEU A 64 -3.45 22.85 0.49
N LEU A 65 -2.75 23.86 1.03
CA LEU A 65 -1.32 23.78 1.32
C LEU A 65 -1.00 22.69 2.34
N LEU A 66 -1.79 22.57 3.41
CA LEU A 66 -1.60 21.54 4.42
C LEU A 66 -1.87 20.13 3.86
N ILE A 67 -2.89 19.96 3.01
CA ILE A 67 -3.17 18.68 2.36
C ILE A 67 -2.03 18.29 1.43
N LEU A 68 -1.50 19.23 0.64
CA LEU A 68 -0.35 18.96 -0.22
C LEU A 68 0.89 18.55 0.59
N ALA A 69 1.16 19.24 1.70
CA ALA A 69 2.23 18.87 2.62
C ALA A 69 2.01 17.46 3.22
N ALA A 70 0.76 17.15 3.62
CA ALA A 70 0.40 15.83 4.12
C ALA A 70 0.58 14.72 3.08
N LEU A 71 0.25 14.96 1.81
CA LEU A 71 0.47 14.00 0.72
C LEU A 71 1.96 13.70 0.49
N VAL A 72 2.81 14.72 0.55
CA VAL A 72 4.26 14.55 0.45
C VAL A 72 4.81 13.77 1.64
N ALA A 73 4.34 14.09 2.86
CA ALA A 73 4.75 13.40 4.09
C ALA A 73 4.22 11.95 4.18
N ALA A 74 3.05 11.67 3.58
CA ALA A 74 2.39 10.37 3.68
C ALA A 74 3.18 9.24 3.02
N ARG A 75 3.90 9.51 1.92
CA ARG A 75 4.69 8.49 1.23
C ARG A 75 5.77 7.86 2.13
N PRO A 76 6.75 8.62 2.67
CA PRO A 76 7.79 8.03 3.52
C PRO A 76 7.23 7.50 4.85
N LEU A 77 6.19 8.12 5.40
CA LEU A 77 5.54 7.64 6.63
C LEU A 77 4.81 6.31 6.41
N GLY A 78 4.11 6.18 5.29
CA GLY A 78 3.44 4.95 4.88
C GLY A 78 4.44 3.80 4.78
N PHE A 79 5.54 3.99 4.04
CA PHE A 79 6.58 2.96 3.89
C PHE A 79 7.18 2.52 5.22
N ARG A 80 7.46 3.47 6.13
CA ARG A 80 7.94 3.15 7.47
C ARG A 80 6.92 2.36 8.27
N LEU A 81 5.65 2.75 8.23
CA LEU A 81 4.58 2.02 8.91
C LEU A 81 4.36 0.63 8.31
N GLN A 82 4.41 0.52 6.98
CA GLN A 82 4.30 -0.76 6.28
C GLN A 82 5.43 -1.71 6.67
N ALA A 83 6.66 -1.22 6.86
CA ALA A 83 7.78 -2.04 7.31
C ALA A 83 7.55 -2.67 8.70
N TYR A 84 6.71 -2.09 9.56
CA TYR A 84 6.32 -2.68 10.84
C TYR A 84 5.10 -3.61 10.74
N THR A 85 4.18 -3.36 9.80
CA THR A 85 2.97 -4.18 9.65
C THR A 85 3.16 -5.35 8.69
N THR A 86 4.15 -5.29 7.80
CA THR A 86 4.41 -6.28 6.77
C THR A 86 5.69 -7.05 7.10
N SER A 87 5.56 -8.36 7.29
CA SER A 87 6.72 -9.24 7.46
C SER A 87 7.16 -9.80 6.11
N ALA A 88 8.46 -9.67 5.82
CA ALA A 88 9.11 -10.34 4.69
C ALA A 88 9.61 -11.75 5.03
N ALA A 89 9.39 -12.23 6.27
CA ALA A 89 9.80 -13.57 6.67
C ALA A 89 8.84 -14.61 6.07
N VAL A 90 9.25 -15.19 4.93
CA VAL A 90 8.56 -16.28 4.21
C VAL A 90 9.46 -17.52 4.05
N SER A 91 10.49 -17.63 4.90
CA SER A 91 11.45 -18.75 4.90
C SER A 91 10.79 -20.11 5.14
N ASP A 92 9.64 -20.12 5.79
CA ASP A 92 8.85 -21.28 6.19
C ASP A 92 7.61 -21.52 5.31
N ARG A 93 7.43 -20.76 4.22
CA ARG A 93 6.24 -20.85 3.36
C ARG A 93 6.55 -21.39 1.97
N TRP A 94 5.67 -22.21 1.43
CA TRP A 94 5.71 -22.66 0.03
C TRP A 94 4.36 -22.51 -0.66
N VAL A 95 4.35 -22.54 -2.00
CA VAL A 95 3.10 -22.50 -2.77
C VAL A 95 2.43 -23.87 -2.69
N ALA A 96 1.28 -23.96 -2.03
CA ALA A 96 0.48 -25.17 -1.95
C ALA A 96 -0.34 -25.38 -3.23
N GLU A 97 -0.97 -24.31 -3.74
CA GLU A 97 -1.89 -24.41 -4.85
C GLU A 97 -2.09 -23.07 -5.57
N ILE A 98 -2.32 -23.11 -6.88
CA ILE A 98 -2.74 -21.95 -7.67
C ILE A 98 -4.02 -22.33 -8.39
N ARG A 99 -5.12 -21.62 -8.10
CA ARG A 99 -6.42 -21.84 -8.75
C ARG A 99 -6.80 -20.63 -9.60
N SER A 100 -7.13 -20.85 -10.86
CA SER A 100 -7.78 -19.83 -11.68
C SER A 100 -9.24 -19.68 -11.28
N PHE A 101 -9.73 -18.45 -11.23
CA PHE A 101 -11.16 -18.17 -11.11
C PHE A 101 -11.54 -17.06 -12.09
N SER A 102 -12.77 -17.09 -12.60
CA SER A 102 -13.31 -15.99 -13.40
C SER A 102 -13.81 -14.89 -12.47
N LEU A 103 -13.45 -13.65 -12.77
CA LEU A 103 -13.89 -12.46 -12.04
C LEU A 103 -14.62 -11.56 -13.03
N GLY A 104 -15.90 -11.85 -13.27
CA GLY A 104 -16.69 -11.16 -14.31
C GLY A 104 -16.08 -11.36 -15.70
N SER A 105 -15.68 -10.26 -16.34
CA SER A 105 -14.98 -10.26 -17.64
C SER A 105 -13.48 -10.52 -17.55
N GLY A 106 -12.91 -10.63 -16.34
CA GLY A 106 -11.49 -10.89 -16.11
C GLY A 106 -11.19 -12.32 -15.64
N GLN A 107 -9.91 -12.71 -15.72
CA GLN A 107 -9.38 -13.93 -15.11
C GLN A 107 -8.48 -13.54 -13.93
N GLY A 108 -8.68 -14.18 -12.78
CA GLY A 108 -7.86 -14.04 -11.58
C GLY A 108 -7.21 -15.37 -11.19
N TYR A 109 -6.13 -15.28 -10.43
CA TYR A 109 -5.44 -16.45 -9.86
C TYR A 109 -5.36 -16.31 -8.35
N ARG A 110 -5.82 -17.33 -7.63
CA ARG A 110 -5.70 -17.43 -6.17
C ARG A 110 -4.52 -18.33 -5.85
N VAL A 111 -3.53 -17.78 -5.15
CA VAL A 111 -2.35 -18.50 -4.68
C VAL A 111 -2.57 -18.86 -3.21
N LEU A 112 -2.43 -20.13 -2.87
CA LEU A 112 -2.48 -20.64 -1.51
C LEU A 112 -1.05 -21.02 -1.09
N PHE A 113 -0.69 -20.59 0.11
CA PHE A 113 0.59 -20.93 0.73
C PHE A 113 0.33 -21.83 1.94
N ASP A 114 1.23 -22.76 2.18
CA ASP A 114 1.29 -23.62 3.38
C ASP A 114 2.57 -23.30 4.16
#